data_AF-A0A1T4ZC37-F1
#
_entry.id   AF-A0A1T4ZC37-F1
#
_cell.length_a   1.000
_cell.length_b   1.000
_cell.length_c   1.000
_cell.angle_alpha   90.00
_cell.angle_beta   90.00
_cell.angle_gamma   90.00
#
_symmetry.space_group_name_H-M   'P 1'
#
loop_
_entity.id
_entity.type
_entity.pdbx_description
1 polymer ?
#
loop_
_entity_poly.entity_id
_entity_poly.type
_entity_poly.pdbx_seq_one_letter_code
_entity_poly.pdbx_strand_id
1 'polypeptide(L)' 'MFDYAIAHLNIIQQFGRFPHRNAILSRPSTAAELAFLTQPGSSF' A
#
# COMPACT_ATOMS: atom_id res chain seq x y z
N MET A 1 -6.99 -12.45 16.31
CA MET A 1 -7.24 -12.33 14.86
C MET A 1 -6.39 -11.16 14.37
N PHE A 2 -5.36 -11.42 13.57
CA PHE A 2 -4.29 -10.46 13.22
C PHE A 2 -4.38 -10.00 11.77
N ASP A 3 -5.56 -10.10 11.14
CA ASP A 3 -5.73 -9.93 9.70
C ASP A 3 -5.26 -8.54 9.23
N TYR A 4 -5.47 -7.53 10.06
CA TYR A 4 -4.97 -6.18 9.79
C TYR A 4 -3.43 -6.14 9.78
N ALA A 5 -2.77 -6.74 10.76
CA ALA A 5 -1.31 -6.82 10.81
C ALA A 5 -0.72 -7.63 9.64
N ILE A 6 -1.40 -8.72 9.23
CA ILE A 6 -1.03 -9.51 8.06
C ILE A 6 -1.19 -8.69 6.78
N ALA A 7 -2.28 -7.93 6.64
CA ALA A 7 -2.49 -7.06 5.48
C ALA A 7 -1.39 -5.98 5.36
N HIS A 8 -0.97 -5.38 6.49
CA HIS A 8 0.15 -4.44 6.51
C HIS A 8 1.46 -5.10 6.11
N LEU A 9 1.72 -6.31 6.61
CA LEU A 9 2.89 -7.08 6.25
C LEU A 9 2.92 -7.35 4.74
N ASN A 10 1.80 -7.77 4.15
CA ASN A 10 1.70 -8.05 2.72
C ASN A 10 2.00 -6.81 1.87
N ILE A 11 1.50 -5.63 2.26
CA ILE A 11 1.82 -4.37 1.57
C ILE A 11 3.33 -4.09 1.63
N ILE A 12 3.95 -4.22 2.80
CA ILE A 12 5.39 -4.01 2.95
C ILE A 12 6.18 -5.06 2.16
N GLN A 13 5.76 -6.32 2.15
CA GLN A 13 6.42 -7.38 1.37
C GLN A 13 6.31 -7.13 -0.14
N GLN A 14 5.18 -6.63 -0.62
CA GLN A 14 4.93 -6.40 -2.04
C GLN A 14 5.58 -5.10 -2.56
N PHE A 15 5.52 -4.02 -1.79
CA PHE A 15 5.93 -2.68 -2.24
C PHE A 15 7.16 -2.14 -1.51
N GLY A 16 7.58 -2.74 -0.40
CA GLY A 16 8.66 -2.24 0.46
C GLY A 16 8.31 -0.97 1.26
N ARG A 17 7.09 -0.44 1.09
CA ARG A 17 6.59 0.81 1.67
C ARG A 17 5.07 0.85 1.61
N PHE A 18 4.47 1.90 2.16
CA PHE A 18 3.02 2.15 2.08
C PHE A 18 2.69 3.10 0.93
N PRO A 19 2.03 2.64 -0.16
CA PRO A 19 1.73 3.46 -1.32
C PRO A 19 0.87 4.70 -1.01
N HIS A 20 0.00 4.62 0.01
CA HIS A 20 -0.82 5.75 0.47
C HIS A 20 0.01 6.97 0.91
N ARG A 21 1.23 6.75 1.39
CA ARG A 21 2.11 7.82 1.87
C ARG A 21 2.97 8.44 0.76
N ASN A 22 2.93 7.90 -0.45
CA ASN A 22 3.79 8.37 -1.54
C ASN A 22 3.54 9.86 -1.85
N ALA A 23 2.27 10.29 -1.93
CA ALA A 23 1.92 11.67 -2.22
C ALA A 23 2.43 12.66 -1.15
N ILE A 24 2.25 12.33 0.14
CA ILE A 24 2.66 13.18 1.26
C ILE A 24 4.19 13.24 1.39
N LEU A 25 4.89 12.17 1.02
CA LEU A 25 6.35 12.09 1.05
C LEU A 25 7.00 12.51 -0.28
N SER A 26 6.23 13.08 -1.22
CA SER A 26 6.68 13.47 -2.56
C SER A 26 7.41 12.35 -3.33
N ARG A 27 6.98 11.10 -3.14
CA ARG A 27 7.49 9.93 -3.86
C ARG A 27 6.60 9.64 -5.07
N PRO A 28 7.17 9.36 -6.25
CA PRO A 28 6.38 8.89 -7.37
C PRO A 28 5.85 7.48 -7.09
N SER A 29 4.56 7.27 -7.33
CA SER A 29 3.94 5.95 -7.32
C SER A 29 4.18 5.23 -8.65
N THR A 30 4.49 3.95 -8.58
CA THR A 30 4.56 3.05 -9.74
C THR A 30 3.15 2.69 -10.23
N ALA A 31 3.04 2.17 -11.46
CA ALA A 31 1.76 1.71 -12.01
C ALA A 31 1.09 0.63 -11.13
N ALA A 32 1.88 -0.28 -10.54
CA ALA A 32 1.37 -1.31 -9.64
C ALA A 32 0.83 -0.73 -8.33
N GLU A 33 1.52 0.26 -7.76
CA GLU A 33 1.06 0.98 -6.57
C GLU A 33 -0.24 1.76 -6.86
N LEU A 34 -0.34 2.43 -8.01
CA LEU A 34 -1.57 3.14 -8.41
C LEU A 34 -2.75 2.19 -8.61
N ALA A 35 -2.53 1.04 -9.25
CA ALA A 35 -3.55 0.02 -9.40
C ALA A 35 -4.00 -0.52 -8.03
N PHE A 36 -3.07 -0.78 -7.11
CA PHE A 36 -3.37 -1.20 -5.75
C PHE A 36 -4.24 -0.17 -5.01
N LEU A 37 -3.91 1.13 -5.10
CA LEU A 37 -4.67 2.21 -4.46
C LEU A 37 -6.14 2.32 -4.95
N THR A 38 -6.45 1.76 -6.13
CA THR A 38 -7.82 1.75 -6.68
C THR A 38 -8.64 0.52 -6.27
N GLN A 39 -8.02 -0.49 -5.66
CA GLN A 39 -8.69 -1.72 -5.28
C GLN A 39 -9.46 -1.57 -3.95
N PRO A 40 -10.61 -2.25 -3.79
CA PRO A 40 -11.30 -2.32 -2.51
C PRO A 40 -10.43 -3.01 -1.46
N GLY A 41 -10.45 -2.49 -0.23
CA GLY A 41 -9.58 -2.98 0.83
C GLY A 41 -8.13 -2.52 0.71
N SER A 42 -7.81 -1.56 -0.16
CA SER A 42 -6.52 -0.86 -0.10
C SER A 42 -6.51 0.27 0.94
N SER A 43 -7.68 0.83 1.29
CA SER A 43 -7.78 1.90 2.28
C SER A 43 -7.82 1.34 3.70
N PHE A 44 -6.66 1.26 4.34
CA PHE A 44 -6.55 1.03 5.77
C PHE A 44 -5.33 1.72 6.38
#